data_AF-A0A8T0AQW5-F1
#
_entry.id   AF-A0A8T0AQW5-F1
#
_cell.length_a   1.000
_cell.length_b   1.000
_cell.length_c   1.000
_cell.angle_alpha   90.00
_cell.angle_beta   90.00
_cell.angle_gamma   90.00
#
_symmetry.space_group_name_H-M   'P 1'
#
loop_
_entity.id
_entity.type
_entity.pdbx_description
1 polymer ?
#
loop_
_entity_poly.entity_id
_entity_poly.type
_entity_poly.pdbx_seq_one_letter_code
_entity_poly.pdbx_strand_id
1 'polypeptide(L)'
;MALALLPVEGRKPHNGNCVADLCVTVHADVSDFNSARTSCKEQGGHLITVRSMLVNTVISDLISGHSGDFWIGLRDDSESCLGSDVGLKGYSWITGDNLTDFTNWKDEPRVCSQRCVALSGADPKWTGRHCDDRIAGYLCGHDIREEKCKPLAVESPVLYETPFGFTSEKLQEVPNSSNATQKLSGSKHICYSGAWITAPWSCEVYKGGCEHNCTRVEDTYVCTCFPGYRLESNAVGCSRALGGVDPCQKADCSHECIMSGEKYICQCREGFRLEQDGKSCTEIDHCTGACPDKNSYCLNSPRGFECLCKEGFRKEKDVCEDDDECFSGPCEHMCNNTVGSYHCECSEGFIVSPENTHQCLLFCPVFDCPAVACDLNKPDQCYCPEGFILEERPDGNFCTDIDECMASLCDHSCDNVPGGYICFCRPGFRLVGKTKCVPIDLLGTTVPSTTEAPPVETTSSISAGALLGIIVCTVFLVLLMVCLIHHNRKRCGKISMAKDAHALEQATAETYVKKTSVGSLHYN
;
A
#
# COMPACT_ATOMS: atom_id res chain seq x y z
N MET A 1 4.97 29.00 -10.55
CA MET A 1 3.78 29.70 -10.02
C MET A 1 2.51 28.83 -10.13
N ALA A 2 2.61 27.50 -9.98
CA ALA A 2 1.50 26.57 -10.29
C ALA A 2 0.76 26.02 -9.05
N LEU A 3 1.10 26.45 -7.83
CA LEU A 3 0.60 25.80 -6.60
C LEU A 3 -0.70 26.40 -6.01
N ALA A 4 -1.34 27.38 -6.64
CA ALA A 4 -2.46 28.12 -6.04
C ALA A 4 -3.83 27.96 -6.73
N LEU A 5 -3.96 27.08 -7.74
CA LEU A 5 -5.16 27.02 -8.60
C LEU A 5 -5.83 25.64 -8.65
N LEU A 6 -5.49 24.74 -7.74
CA LEU A 6 -6.15 23.44 -7.65
C LEU A 6 -7.46 23.57 -6.84
N PRO A 7 -8.59 23.00 -7.31
CA PRO A 7 -9.79 22.90 -6.50
C PRO A 7 -9.46 22.10 -5.24
N VAL A 8 -9.95 22.56 -4.10
CA VAL A 8 -9.77 21.84 -2.83
C VAL A 8 -10.49 20.50 -2.95
N GLU A 9 -9.74 19.39 -2.85
CA GLU A 9 -10.31 18.04 -2.83
C GLU A 9 -11.14 17.86 -1.55
N GLY A 10 -12.45 18.05 -1.68
CA GLY A 10 -13.42 17.92 -0.61
C GLY A 10 -14.77 17.46 -1.14
N ARG A 11 -15.67 17.08 -0.23
CA ARG A 11 -17.04 16.69 -0.61
C ARG A 11 -17.76 17.87 -1.23
N LYS A 12 -18.35 17.68 -2.42
CA LYS A 12 -19.07 18.75 -3.12
C LYS A 12 -20.27 19.24 -2.30
N PRO A 13 -20.44 20.55 -2.10
CA PRO A 13 -21.62 21.11 -1.44
C PRO A 13 -22.89 20.91 -2.29
N HIS A 14 -24.05 20.92 -1.63
CA HIS A 14 -25.36 20.84 -2.29
C HIS A 14 -25.70 22.14 -3.03
N ASN A 15 -25.46 23.28 -2.39
CA ASN A 15 -25.54 24.60 -3.00
C ASN A 15 -24.63 25.58 -2.25
N GLY A 16 -24.56 26.82 -2.73
CA GLY A 16 -23.84 27.89 -2.07
C GLY A 16 -24.13 29.25 -2.69
N ASN A 17 -23.70 30.30 -2.00
CA ASN A 17 -23.79 31.67 -2.50
C ASN A 17 -22.69 32.54 -1.86
N CYS A 18 -22.30 33.61 -2.54
CA CYS A 18 -21.32 34.57 -2.05
C CYS A 18 -21.96 35.94 -1.85
N VAL A 19 -21.73 36.53 -0.68
CA VAL A 19 -22.25 37.84 -0.31
C VAL A 19 -21.18 38.63 0.44
N ALA A 20 -20.94 39.87 -0.01
CA ALA A 20 -19.87 40.74 0.48
C ALA A 20 -18.48 40.05 0.39
N ASP A 21 -17.91 39.65 1.54
CA ASP A 21 -16.59 39.02 1.64
C ASP A 21 -16.66 37.58 2.15
N LEU A 22 -17.83 36.94 2.04
CA LEU A 22 -18.09 35.60 2.55
C LEU A 22 -18.84 34.75 1.53
N CYS A 23 -18.32 33.57 1.23
CA CYS A 23 -19.06 32.53 0.52
C CYS A 23 -19.56 31.48 1.52
N VAL A 24 -20.83 31.10 1.36
CA VAL A 24 -21.48 30.09 2.19
C VAL A 24 -21.76 28.86 1.35
N THR A 25 -21.41 27.67 1.88
CA THR A 25 -21.74 26.38 1.27
C THR A 25 -22.61 25.54 2.20
N VAL A 26 -23.60 24.86 1.63
CA VAL A 26 -24.51 23.97 2.36
C VAL A 26 -24.13 22.51 2.12
N HIS A 27 -23.97 21.76 3.20
CA HIS A 27 -23.74 20.33 3.16
C HIS A 27 -24.88 19.62 3.90
N ALA A 28 -25.80 18.99 3.16
CA ALA A 28 -26.96 18.27 3.71
C ALA A 28 -26.61 16.81 4.06
N ASP A 29 -25.47 16.61 4.73
CA ASP A 29 -24.98 15.30 5.17
C ASP A 29 -25.10 15.17 6.68
N VAL A 30 -25.62 14.02 7.15
CA VAL A 30 -25.83 13.79 8.59
C VAL A 30 -24.51 13.72 9.36
N SER A 31 -24.27 14.70 10.24
CA SER A 31 -22.97 14.87 10.90
C SER A 31 -23.08 15.42 12.33
N ASP A 32 -22.09 15.10 13.17
CA ASP A 32 -21.87 15.74 14.47
C ASP A 32 -21.06 17.04 14.30
N PHE A 33 -21.01 17.85 15.35
CA PHE A 33 -20.39 19.18 15.28
C PHE A 33 -18.89 19.13 14.95
N ASN A 34 -18.15 18.19 15.53
CA ASN A 34 -16.69 18.11 15.35
C ASN A 34 -16.33 17.58 13.96
N SER A 35 -17.07 16.60 13.47
CA SER A 35 -16.95 16.11 12.09
C SER A 35 -17.27 17.21 11.08
N ALA A 36 -18.37 17.94 11.28
CA ALA A 36 -18.74 19.08 10.44
C ALA A 36 -17.68 20.18 10.42
N ARG A 37 -17.13 20.54 11.59
CA ARG A 37 -16.03 21.51 11.72
C ARG A 37 -14.79 21.07 10.94
N THR A 38 -14.43 19.80 11.05
CA THR A 38 -13.27 19.24 10.35
C THR A 38 -13.48 19.30 8.84
N SER A 39 -14.67 18.94 8.35
CA SER A 39 -14.98 18.99 6.92
C SER A 39 -14.92 20.40 6.32
N CYS A 40 -15.42 21.42 7.03
CA CYS A 40 -15.27 22.79 6.56
C CYS A 40 -13.80 23.24 6.52
N LYS A 41 -12.99 22.80 7.48
CA LYS A 41 -11.55 23.14 7.55
C LYS A 41 -10.76 22.52 6.41
N GLU A 42 -11.06 21.29 6.04
CA GLU A 42 -10.45 20.61 4.88
C GLU A 42 -10.74 21.35 3.57
N GLN A 43 -11.90 22.00 3.47
CA GLN A 43 -12.33 22.80 2.32
C GLN A 43 -11.77 24.24 2.32
N GLY A 44 -10.85 24.57 3.23
CA GLY A 44 -10.27 25.92 3.33
C GLY A 44 -11.15 26.95 4.04
N GLY A 45 -12.23 26.51 4.71
CA GLY A 45 -13.16 27.37 5.43
C GLY A 45 -13.34 26.97 6.90
N HIS A 46 -14.46 27.38 7.48
CA HIS A 46 -14.86 26.99 8.83
C HIS A 46 -16.39 26.92 8.94
N LEU A 47 -16.95 26.33 10.00
CA LEU A 47 -18.40 26.43 10.23
C LEU A 47 -18.82 27.91 10.26
N ILE A 48 -19.91 28.23 9.58
CA ILE A 48 -20.31 29.61 9.29
C ILE A 48 -20.43 30.47 10.55
N THR A 49 -19.98 31.72 10.48
CA THR A 49 -20.24 32.73 11.51
C THR A 49 -21.30 33.72 11.02
N VAL A 50 -22.49 33.68 11.61
CA VAL A 50 -23.65 34.46 11.16
C VAL A 50 -23.68 35.80 11.88
N ARG A 51 -22.90 36.76 11.38
CA ARG A 51 -22.62 38.03 12.07
C ARG A 51 -23.53 39.19 11.66
N SER A 52 -24.29 39.06 10.58
CA SER A 52 -25.14 40.12 10.04
C SER A 52 -26.47 39.59 9.53
N MET A 53 -27.47 40.46 9.46
CA MET A 53 -28.78 40.15 8.91
C MET A 53 -28.68 39.71 7.43
N LEU A 54 -27.78 40.34 6.65
CA LEU A 54 -27.57 40.02 5.24
C LEU A 54 -27.11 38.57 5.05
N VAL A 55 -26.13 38.12 5.84
CA VAL A 55 -25.65 36.74 5.81
C VAL A 55 -26.76 35.77 6.22
N ASN A 56 -27.54 36.11 7.25
CA ASN A 56 -28.67 35.29 7.69
C ASN A 56 -29.75 35.13 6.61
N THR A 57 -30.09 36.19 5.87
CA THR A 57 -31.05 36.12 4.76
C THR A 57 -30.55 35.17 3.66
N VAL A 58 -29.28 35.30 3.25
CA VAL A 58 -28.68 34.40 2.24
C VAL A 58 -28.71 32.94 2.71
N ILE A 59 -28.37 32.68 3.96
CA ILE A 59 -28.43 31.33 4.52
C ILE A 59 -29.87 30.80 4.52
N SER A 60 -30.83 31.63 4.94
CA SER A 60 -32.25 31.25 4.98
C SER A 60 -32.77 30.85 3.60
N ASP A 61 -32.37 31.59 2.56
CA ASP A 61 -32.69 31.26 1.17
C ASP A 61 -32.00 29.96 0.72
N LEU A 62 -30.73 29.76 1.07
CA LEU A 62 -29.96 28.56 0.69
C LEU A 62 -30.50 27.27 1.32
N ILE A 63 -30.95 27.34 2.57
CA ILE A 63 -31.51 26.18 3.28
C ILE A 63 -33.03 26.07 3.07
N SER A 64 -33.67 27.04 2.40
CA SER A 64 -35.09 26.97 2.09
C SER A 64 -35.41 25.70 1.31
N GLY A 65 -36.34 24.89 1.81
CA GLY A 65 -36.70 23.60 1.24
C GLY A 65 -35.88 22.39 1.74
N HIS A 66 -34.86 22.59 2.58
CA HIS A 66 -34.20 21.49 3.28
C HIS A 66 -34.90 21.19 4.62
N SER A 67 -35.14 19.91 4.90
CA SER A 67 -35.70 19.47 6.17
C SER A 67 -34.59 19.19 7.19
N GLY A 68 -34.67 19.81 8.36
CA GLY A 68 -33.78 19.53 9.50
C GLY A 68 -32.87 20.70 9.86
N ASP A 69 -31.98 20.45 10.81
CA ASP A 69 -31.13 21.48 11.39
C ASP A 69 -29.69 21.37 10.87
N PHE A 70 -29.00 22.51 10.84
CA PHE A 70 -27.66 22.67 10.27
C PHE A 70 -26.69 23.26 11.30
N TRP A 71 -25.50 22.67 11.45
CA TRP A 71 -24.48 23.20 12.35
C TRP A 71 -23.95 24.55 11.88
N ILE A 72 -23.81 25.49 12.82
CA ILE A 72 -23.14 26.77 12.63
C ILE A 72 -21.95 26.88 13.59
N GLY A 73 -21.03 27.81 13.33
CA GLY A 73 -19.75 27.93 14.02
C GLY A 73 -19.82 28.55 15.41
N LEU A 74 -20.77 28.17 16.25
CA LEU A 74 -21.01 28.74 17.57
C LEU A 74 -21.00 27.65 18.65
N ARG A 75 -20.14 27.79 19.65
CA ARG A 75 -19.88 26.77 20.69
C ARG A 75 -19.60 27.41 22.05
N ASP A 76 -19.90 26.69 23.13
CA ASP A 76 -19.50 27.05 24.48
C ASP A 76 -18.30 26.21 24.94
N ASP A 77 -17.18 26.88 25.20
CA ASP A 77 -15.93 26.27 25.69
C ASP A 77 -15.71 26.51 27.21
N SER A 78 -16.66 27.12 27.92
CA SER A 78 -16.55 27.42 29.35
C SER A 78 -16.77 26.19 30.26
N GLU A 79 -16.03 26.11 31.37
CA GLU A 79 -16.24 25.06 32.39
C GLU A 79 -17.45 25.34 33.29
N SER A 80 -17.95 26.58 33.30
CA SER A 80 -19.09 27.00 34.13
C SER A 80 -20.20 27.64 33.28
N CYS A 81 -21.45 27.20 33.52
CA CYS A 81 -22.62 27.71 32.81
C CYS A 81 -23.17 29.00 33.44
N LEU A 82 -22.30 29.97 33.74
CA LEU A 82 -22.70 31.27 34.28
C LEU A 82 -22.98 32.19 33.08
N GLY A 83 -24.26 32.25 32.68
CA GLY A 83 -24.70 33.01 31.52
C GLY A 83 -24.54 34.52 31.71
N SER A 84 -24.00 35.20 30.69
CA SER A 84 -24.26 36.62 30.46
C SER A 84 -25.48 36.73 29.54
N ASP A 85 -26.50 37.48 29.96
CA ASP A 85 -27.76 37.69 29.23
C ASP A 85 -27.63 38.64 28.02
N VAL A 86 -26.42 38.83 27.48
CA VAL A 86 -26.18 39.78 26.38
C VAL A 86 -25.49 39.09 25.21
N GLY A 87 -26.07 39.23 24.01
CA GLY A 87 -25.49 38.77 22.75
C GLY A 87 -25.60 37.26 22.52
N LEU A 88 -24.46 36.56 22.47
CA LEU A 88 -24.35 35.15 22.10
C LEU A 88 -24.74 34.17 23.22
N LYS A 89 -25.49 34.57 24.25
CA LYS A 89 -25.95 33.70 25.37
C LYS A 89 -24.82 32.85 26.01
N GLY A 90 -23.60 33.35 26.10
CA GLY A 90 -22.44 32.63 26.66
C GLY A 90 -21.72 31.66 25.70
N TYR A 91 -22.14 31.58 24.45
CA TYR A 91 -21.38 30.91 23.39
C TYR A 91 -20.37 31.87 22.75
N SER A 92 -19.34 31.33 22.09
CA SER A 92 -18.34 32.05 21.31
C SER A 92 -18.23 31.50 19.89
N TRP A 93 -17.84 32.34 18.93
CA TRP A 93 -17.58 31.86 17.57
C TRP A 93 -16.36 30.95 17.57
N ILE A 94 -16.37 29.93 16.70
CA ILE A 94 -15.23 29.02 16.55
C ILE A 94 -13.96 29.71 16.01
N THR A 95 -14.09 30.94 15.53
CA THR A 95 -12.99 31.85 15.15
C THR A 95 -12.27 32.44 16.37
N GLY A 96 -12.80 32.26 17.58
CA GLY A 96 -12.19 32.66 18.85
C GLY A 96 -12.59 34.05 19.34
N ASP A 97 -13.36 34.81 18.56
CA ASP A 97 -13.89 36.11 18.94
C ASP A 97 -15.40 36.07 19.26
N ASN A 98 -15.89 37.11 19.92
CA ASN A 98 -17.31 37.26 20.30
C ASN A 98 -18.00 38.40 19.53
N LEU A 99 -17.41 38.89 18.44
CA LEU A 99 -17.95 40.03 17.71
C LEU A 99 -19.15 39.60 16.87
N THR A 100 -20.32 40.15 17.16
CA THR A 100 -21.52 39.96 16.35
C THR A 100 -22.43 41.18 16.44
N ASP A 101 -22.98 41.61 15.30
CA ASP A 101 -24.00 42.66 15.23
C ASP A 101 -25.41 42.07 15.08
N PHE A 102 -25.50 40.73 15.03
CA PHE A 102 -26.73 40.00 14.78
C PHE A 102 -26.82 38.73 15.63
N THR A 103 -28.04 38.42 16.08
CA THR A 103 -28.38 37.14 16.70
C THR A 103 -29.80 36.75 16.31
N ASN A 104 -30.07 35.46 16.08
CA ASN A 104 -31.42 34.99 15.75
C ASN A 104 -31.85 33.80 16.63
N TRP A 105 -31.75 33.94 17.95
CA TRP A 105 -32.08 32.87 18.88
C TRP A 105 -33.57 32.49 18.84
N LYS A 106 -33.87 31.19 18.99
CA LYS A 106 -35.21 30.73 19.36
C LYS A 106 -35.51 31.16 20.79
N ASP A 107 -36.77 31.50 21.06
CA ASP A 107 -37.24 31.93 22.38
C ASP A 107 -37.36 30.73 23.33
N GLU A 108 -36.21 30.20 23.73
CA GLU A 108 -36.07 29.06 24.62
C GLU A 108 -34.95 29.33 25.65
N PRO A 109 -35.12 28.82 26.89
CA PRO A 109 -34.10 28.94 27.93
C PRO A 109 -32.87 28.11 27.53
N ARG A 110 -31.68 28.64 27.83
CA ARG A 110 -30.41 27.95 27.56
C ARG A 110 -30.27 26.72 28.46
N VAL A 111 -29.96 25.57 27.87
CA VAL A 111 -29.62 24.34 28.59
C VAL A 111 -28.10 24.16 28.60
N CYS A 112 -27.50 24.06 29.79
CA CYS A 112 -26.03 24.03 29.93
C CYS A 112 -25.34 22.83 29.26
N SER A 113 -26.06 21.71 29.10
CA SER A 113 -25.53 20.53 28.41
C SER A 113 -25.43 20.72 26.88
N GLN A 114 -26.16 21.70 26.33
CA GLN A 114 -26.20 22.02 24.92
C GLN A 114 -25.08 22.99 24.55
N ARG A 115 -23.88 22.47 24.34
CA ARG A 115 -22.66 23.27 24.13
C ARG A 115 -22.42 23.70 22.68
N CYS A 116 -23.21 23.21 21.72
CA CYS A 116 -23.09 23.56 20.30
C CYS A 116 -24.42 24.16 19.80
N VAL A 117 -24.39 24.87 18.68
CA VAL A 117 -25.58 25.57 18.17
C VAL A 117 -25.86 25.18 16.73
N ALA A 118 -27.14 24.93 16.46
CA ALA A 118 -27.64 24.63 15.13
C ALA A 118 -28.70 25.67 14.71
N LEU A 119 -28.75 25.90 13.40
CA LEU A 119 -29.76 26.68 12.70
C LEU A 119 -30.84 25.75 12.17
N SER A 120 -32.12 26.00 12.47
CA SER A 120 -33.18 25.15 11.93
C SER A 120 -33.54 25.53 10.49
N GLY A 121 -33.68 24.53 9.61
CA GLY A 121 -34.04 24.75 8.20
C GLY A 121 -35.51 25.15 7.99
N ALA A 122 -36.40 24.84 8.95
CA ALA A 122 -37.82 25.18 8.86
C ALA A 122 -38.15 26.59 9.39
N ASP A 123 -37.46 27.00 10.46
CA ASP A 123 -37.51 28.34 11.04
C ASP A 123 -36.05 28.73 11.33
N PRO A 124 -35.42 29.67 10.60
CA PRO A 124 -33.98 29.94 10.60
C PRO A 124 -33.48 30.60 11.89
N LYS A 125 -33.92 30.09 13.04
CA LYS A 125 -33.52 30.46 14.39
C LYS A 125 -32.47 29.50 14.93
N TRP A 126 -31.67 30.03 15.85
CA TRP A 126 -30.56 29.34 16.47
C TRP A 126 -31.03 28.64 17.74
N THR A 127 -30.64 27.38 17.89
CA THR A 127 -30.99 26.54 19.03
C THR A 127 -29.75 25.83 19.55
N GLY A 128 -29.65 25.72 20.88
CA GLY A 128 -28.60 24.92 21.52
C GLY A 128 -28.86 23.43 21.31
N ARG A 129 -27.79 22.66 21.09
CA ARG A 129 -27.80 21.21 20.94
C ARG A 129 -26.56 20.56 21.56
N HIS A 130 -26.62 19.24 21.78
CA HIS A 130 -25.44 18.49 22.20
C HIS A 130 -24.50 18.37 21.00
N CYS A 131 -23.20 18.58 21.22
CA CYS A 131 -22.21 18.55 20.13
C CYS A 131 -22.10 17.18 19.44
N ASP A 132 -22.46 16.11 20.15
CA ASP A 132 -22.47 14.72 19.66
C ASP A 132 -23.76 14.37 18.90
N ASP A 133 -24.75 15.26 18.87
CA ASP A 133 -25.97 15.06 18.09
C ASP A 133 -25.62 14.93 16.61
N ARG A 134 -26.25 13.99 15.92
CA ARG A 134 -26.10 13.86 14.46
C ARG A 134 -27.31 14.49 13.79
N ILE A 135 -27.13 15.68 13.23
CA ILE A 135 -28.22 16.47 12.61
C ILE A 135 -28.09 16.48 11.08
N ALA A 136 -29.06 17.08 10.39
CA ALA A 136 -29.26 16.96 8.95
C ALA A 136 -28.12 17.51 8.09
N GLY A 137 -27.34 18.48 8.60
CA GLY A 137 -26.25 19.06 7.83
C GLY A 137 -25.42 20.08 8.57
N TYR A 138 -24.61 20.81 7.82
CA TYR A 138 -23.78 21.90 8.32
C TYR A 138 -23.51 22.95 7.24
N LEU A 139 -23.16 24.14 7.69
CA LEU A 139 -22.89 25.29 6.83
C LEU A 139 -21.43 25.70 6.98
N CYS A 140 -20.69 25.78 5.87
CA CYS A 140 -19.34 26.29 5.86
C CYS A 140 -19.31 27.74 5.34
N GLY A 141 -18.49 28.56 5.97
CA GLY A 141 -18.15 29.91 5.54
C GLY A 141 -16.71 29.96 5.04
N HIS A 142 -16.50 30.67 3.94
CA HIS A 142 -15.21 30.87 3.28
C HIS A 142 -14.98 32.37 3.08
N ASP A 143 -13.99 32.93 3.77
CA ASP A 143 -13.63 34.34 3.65
C ASP A 143 -12.93 34.61 2.30
N ILE A 144 -13.45 35.54 1.51
CA ILE A 144 -12.95 35.86 0.15
C ILE A 144 -12.29 37.24 0.07
N ARG A 145 -11.27 37.47 0.90
CA ARG A 145 -10.58 38.77 1.04
C ARG A 145 -9.62 39.13 -0.12
N GLU A 146 -9.49 38.25 -1.11
CA GLU A 146 -8.62 38.43 -2.29
C GLU A 146 -9.27 39.29 -3.38
N GLU A 147 -8.55 39.52 -4.48
CA GLU A 147 -9.02 40.27 -5.66
C GLU A 147 -10.15 39.52 -6.39
N LYS A 148 -11.39 39.84 -6.03
CA LYS A 148 -12.63 39.33 -6.62
C LYS A 148 -12.86 39.87 -8.04
N CYS A 149 -13.50 39.07 -8.89
CA CYS A 149 -13.99 39.54 -10.19
C CYS A 149 -15.41 40.06 -10.07
N LYS A 150 -15.73 41.07 -10.88
CA LYS A 150 -17.13 41.45 -11.13
C LYS A 150 -17.81 40.38 -11.97
N PRO A 151 -19.14 40.18 -11.83
CA PRO A 151 -19.89 39.31 -12.72
C PRO A 151 -19.58 39.63 -14.18
N LEU A 152 -19.36 38.60 -14.99
CA LEU A 152 -19.00 38.73 -16.39
C LEU A 152 -20.13 39.48 -17.13
N ALA A 153 -19.81 40.66 -17.66
CA ALA A 153 -20.77 41.55 -18.30
C ALA A 153 -21.02 41.12 -19.75
N VAL A 154 -21.85 40.10 -19.94
CA VAL A 154 -22.19 39.53 -21.26
C VAL A 154 -23.70 39.43 -21.45
N GLU A 155 -24.14 39.42 -22.70
CA GLU A 155 -25.57 39.39 -23.06
C GLU A 155 -26.23 38.03 -22.75
N SER A 156 -25.45 36.96 -22.64
CA SER A 156 -25.95 35.60 -22.35
C SER A 156 -25.87 35.25 -20.86
N PRO A 157 -26.80 34.43 -20.32
CA PRO A 157 -26.67 33.87 -18.98
C PRO A 157 -25.34 33.14 -18.79
N VAL A 158 -24.71 33.36 -17.64
CA VAL A 158 -23.41 32.78 -17.27
C VAL A 158 -23.60 31.82 -16.10
N LEU A 159 -23.04 30.62 -16.22
CA LEU A 159 -22.93 29.67 -15.13
C LEU A 159 -21.54 29.82 -14.49
N TYR A 160 -21.50 30.20 -13.23
CA TYR A 160 -20.27 30.27 -12.44
C TYR A 160 -20.06 28.99 -11.67
N GLU A 161 -18.85 28.44 -11.72
CA GLU A 161 -18.37 27.35 -10.86
C GLU A 161 -17.29 27.93 -9.95
N THR A 162 -17.51 27.85 -8.64
CA THR A 162 -16.62 28.46 -7.64
C THR A 162 -15.54 27.47 -7.17
N PRO A 163 -14.39 27.95 -6.65
CA PRO A 163 -13.37 27.07 -6.05
C PRO A 163 -13.89 26.28 -4.85
N PHE A 164 -15.02 26.69 -4.25
CA PHE A 164 -15.68 26.02 -3.12
C PHE A 164 -16.62 24.89 -3.56
N GLY A 165 -16.68 24.56 -4.85
CA GLY A 165 -17.34 23.36 -5.37
C GLY A 165 -18.84 23.49 -5.65
N PHE A 166 -19.43 24.68 -5.53
CA PHE A 166 -20.82 24.94 -5.94
C PHE A 166 -20.89 25.77 -7.22
N THR A 167 -22.04 25.67 -7.90
CA THR A 167 -22.35 26.42 -9.13
C THR A 167 -23.48 27.41 -8.92
N SER A 168 -23.45 28.58 -9.57
CA SER A 168 -24.52 29.59 -9.50
C SER A 168 -24.62 30.40 -10.79
N GLU A 169 -25.83 30.81 -11.16
CA GLU A 169 -26.07 31.76 -12.26
C GLU A 169 -26.21 33.21 -11.76
N LYS A 170 -26.36 33.39 -10.45
CA LYS A 170 -26.65 34.67 -9.81
C LYS A 170 -25.62 34.93 -8.72
N LEU A 171 -24.36 35.05 -9.13
CA LEU A 171 -23.26 35.38 -8.22
C LEU A 171 -22.99 36.88 -8.32
N GLN A 172 -23.17 37.60 -7.20
CA GLN A 172 -22.92 39.06 -7.15
C GLN A 172 -21.43 39.36 -7.03
N GLU A 173 -20.71 38.54 -6.27
CA GLU A 173 -19.28 38.63 -6.01
C GLU A 173 -18.63 37.34 -6.48
N VAL A 174 -17.70 37.41 -7.43
CA VAL A 174 -17.07 36.22 -8.00
C VAL A 174 -15.71 36.01 -7.34
N PRO A 175 -15.52 34.94 -6.55
CA PRO A 175 -14.23 34.63 -5.95
C PRO A 175 -13.15 34.41 -7.02
N ASN A 176 -11.91 34.70 -6.64
CA ASN A 176 -10.73 34.33 -7.41
C ASN A 176 -10.75 32.82 -7.74
N SER A 177 -10.23 32.44 -8.90
CA SER A 177 -10.24 31.05 -9.42
C SER A 177 -11.61 30.48 -9.79
N SER A 178 -12.67 31.29 -9.83
CA SER A 178 -13.98 30.83 -10.33
C SER A 178 -13.98 30.70 -11.85
N ASN A 179 -14.55 29.61 -12.35
CA ASN A 179 -14.80 29.42 -13.78
C ASN A 179 -16.17 29.99 -14.14
N ALA A 180 -16.28 30.63 -15.30
CA ALA A 180 -17.51 31.16 -15.86
C ALA A 180 -17.74 30.56 -17.25
N THR A 181 -18.89 29.92 -17.45
CA THR A 181 -19.30 29.36 -18.74
C THR A 181 -20.49 30.14 -19.29
N GLN A 182 -20.35 30.75 -20.46
CA GLN A 182 -21.46 31.42 -21.15
C GLN A 182 -22.37 30.37 -21.80
N LYS A 183 -23.67 30.37 -21.47
CA LYS A 183 -24.58 29.30 -21.92
C LYS A 183 -24.86 29.28 -23.42
N LEU A 184 -24.82 30.43 -24.11
CA LEU A 184 -25.16 30.52 -25.53
C LEU A 184 -23.95 30.24 -26.43
N SER A 185 -22.79 30.80 -26.10
CA SER A 185 -21.56 30.63 -26.89
C SER A 185 -20.77 29.39 -26.49
N GLY A 186 -20.95 28.90 -25.25
CA GLY A 186 -20.10 27.87 -24.65
C GLY A 186 -18.69 28.37 -24.33
N SER A 187 -18.40 29.67 -24.47
CA SER A 187 -17.09 30.22 -24.12
C SER A 187 -16.87 30.15 -22.61
N LYS A 188 -15.63 29.86 -22.23
CA LYS A 188 -15.22 29.71 -20.84
C LYS A 188 -14.23 30.78 -20.46
N HIS A 189 -14.35 31.26 -19.23
CA HIS A 189 -13.48 32.27 -18.64
C HIS A 189 -13.10 31.85 -17.22
N ILE A 190 -11.92 32.26 -16.76
CA ILE A 190 -11.48 32.07 -15.38
C ILE A 190 -11.20 33.43 -14.74
N CYS A 191 -11.67 33.61 -13.50
CA CYS A 191 -11.36 34.78 -12.70
C CYS A 191 -9.96 34.61 -12.09
N TYR A 192 -9.05 35.54 -12.37
CA TYR A 192 -7.72 35.54 -11.78
C TYR A 192 -7.28 36.98 -11.49
N SER A 193 -6.93 37.27 -10.24
CA SER A 193 -6.44 38.61 -9.82
C SER A 193 -7.39 39.74 -10.22
N GLY A 194 -8.70 39.56 -9.98
CA GLY A 194 -9.74 40.52 -10.33
C GLY A 194 -10.04 40.68 -11.83
N ALA A 195 -9.39 39.92 -12.72
CA ALA A 195 -9.58 39.97 -14.17
C ALA A 195 -10.11 38.65 -14.75
N TRP A 196 -10.84 38.75 -15.86
CA TRP A 196 -11.34 37.59 -16.60
C TRP A 196 -10.36 37.19 -17.70
N ILE A 197 -9.90 35.95 -17.66
CA ILE A 197 -9.07 35.34 -18.70
C ILE A 197 -9.94 34.40 -19.52
N THR A 198 -9.93 34.55 -20.85
CA THR A 198 -10.72 33.70 -21.75
C THR A 198 -9.93 32.43 -22.10
N ALA A 199 -10.61 31.29 -22.10
CA ALA A 199 -10.03 30.03 -22.55
C ALA A 199 -9.68 30.06 -24.06
N PRO A 200 -8.66 29.30 -24.51
CA PRO A 200 -7.86 28.36 -23.72
C PRO A 200 -6.74 29.05 -22.92
N TRP A 201 -6.68 28.76 -21.61
CA TRP A 201 -5.58 29.21 -20.74
C TRP A 201 -4.63 28.03 -20.43
N SER A 202 -3.70 28.22 -19.49
CA SER A 202 -2.72 27.18 -19.12
C SER A 202 -3.37 25.83 -18.83
N CYS A 203 -2.89 24.77 -19.49
CA CYS A 203 -3.42 23.41 -19.32
C CYS A 203 -3.25 22.88 -17.88
N GLU A 204 -2.31 23.44 -17.10
CA GLU A 204 -2.10 23.10 -15.69
C GLU A 204 -3.28 23.52 -14.80
N VAL A 205 -4.06 24.51 -15.25
CA VAL A 205 -5.19 25.07 -14.52
C VAL A 205 -6.47 24.61 -15.19
N TYR A 206 -7.28 23.79 -14.53
CA TYR A 206 -8.58 23.31 -15.04
C TYR A 206 -8.56 22.84 -16.52
N LYS A 207 -7.50 22.14 -16.93
CA LYS A 207 -7.30 21.67 -18.32
C LYS A 207 -7.42 22.79 -19.37
N GLY A 208 -6.98 24.00 -19.05
CA GLY A 208 -7.07 25.17 -19.94
C GLY A 208 -8.49 25.59 -20.29
N GLY A 209 -9.51 25.10 -19.56
CA GLY A 209 -10.92 25.29 -19.88
C GLY A 209 -11.46 24.34 -20.95
N CYS A 210 -10.63 23.47 -21.53
CA CYS A 210 -11.04 22.55 -22.60
C CYS A 210 -12.03 21.50 -22.13
N GLU A 211 -12.98 21.10 -22.98
CA GLU A 211 -13.92 20.01 -22.68
C GLU A 211 -13.22 18.65 -22.60
N HIS A 212 -12.31 18.37 -23.54
CA HIS A 212 -11.57 17.10 -23.60
C HIS A 212 -10.11 17.28 -23.19
N ASN A 213 -9.23 17.53 -24.17
CA ASN A 213 -7.78 17.64 -23.97
C ASN A 213 -7.29 19.07 -24.21
N CYS A 214 -6.23 19.44 -23.50
CA CYS A 214 -5.52 20.70 -23.67
C CYS A 214 -4.06 20.40 -23.99
N THR A 215 -3.53 21.08 -24.99
CA THR A 215 -2.13 20.94 -25.43
C THR A 215 -1.48 22.31 -25.51
N ARG A 216 -0.24 22.42 -25.04
CA ARG A 216 0.58 23.62 -25.23
C ARG A 216 1.21 23.55 -26.62
N VAL A 217 0.97 24.58 -27.42
CA VAL A 217 1.56 24.75 -28.76
C VAL A 217 2.33 26.06 -28.73
N GLU A 218 3.66 25.95 -28.76
CA GLU A 218 4.58 27.08 -28.55
C GLU A 218 4.30 27.79 -27.21
N ASP A 219 3.80 29.03 -27.26
CA ASP A 219 3.42 29.85 -26.10
C ASP A 219 1.91 30.05 -25.97
N THR A 220 1.12 29.26 -26.69
CA THR A 220 -0.35 29.27 -26.60
C THR A 220 -0.90 27.90 -26.19
N TYR A 221 -2.18 27.87 -25.84
CA TYR A 221 -2.87 26.65 -25.44
C TYR A 221 -4.00 26.39 -26.43
N VAL A 222 -4.14 25.13 -26.83
CA VAL A 222 -5.13 24.70 -27.81
C VAL A 222 -5.87 23.49 -27.27
N CYS A 223 -7.19 23.55 -27.35
CA CYS A 223 -8.06 22.42 -27.01
C CYS A 223 -8.13 21.42 -28.17
N THR A 224 -8.05 20.14 -27.83
CA THR A 224 -8.19 19.02 -28.77
C THR A 224 -9.32 18.10 -28.32
N CYS A 225 -10.09 17.58 -29.28
CA CYS A 225 -11.22 16.71 -29.02
C CYS A 225 -10.84 15.24 -29.18
N PHE A 226 -11.56 14.36 -28.46
CA PHE A 226 -11.44 12.92 -28.67
C PHE A 226 -11.88 12.51 -30.09
N PRO A 227 -11.42 11.34 -30.58
CA PRO A 227 -11.84 10.80 -31.88
C PRO A 227 -13.37 10.77 -32.03
N GLY A 228 -13.87 11.18 -33.19
CA GLY A 228 -15.31 11.31 -33.47
C GLY A 228 -15.95 12.64 -33.03
N TYR A 229 -15.16 13.54 -32.44
CA TYR A 229 -15.59 14.88 -32.05
C TYR A 229 -14.75 15.94 -32.76
N ARG A 230 -15.35 17.10 -33.02
CA ARG A 230 -14.70 18.27 -33.62
C ARG A 230 -14.76 19.44 -32.64
N LEU A 231 -13.71 20.24 -32.65
CA LEU A 231 -13.66 21.47 -31.86
C LEU A 231 -14.71 22.45 -32.39
N GLU A 232 -15.50 22.99 -31.48
CA GLU A 232 -16.50 24.01 -31.78
C GLU A 232 -15.85 25.37 -32.04
N SER A 233 -16.64 26.30 -32.58
CA SER A 233 -16.18 27.67 -32.88
C SER A 233 -15.79 28.47 -31.63
N ASN A 234 -16.22 28.05 -30.45
CA ASN A 234 -15.81 28.63 -29.17
C ASN A 234 -14.40 28.20 -28.71
N ALA A 235 -13.72 27.37 -29.51
CA ALA A 235 -12.36 26.85 -29.29
C ALA A 235 -12.16 26.00 -28.01
N VAL A 236 -13.23 25.66 -27.30
CA VAL A 236 -13.16 24.89 -26.04
C VAL A 236 -14.11 23.70 -25.97
N GLY A 237 -15.24 23.78 -26.67
CA GLY A 237 -16.27 22.74 -26.74
C GLY A 237 -16.00 21.74 -27.85
N CYS A 238 -16.50 20.52 -27.69
CA CYS A 238 -16.34 19.42 -28.61
C CYS A 238 -17.70 18.85 -29.00
N SER A 239 -18.09 19.04 -30.27
CA SER A 239 -19.34 18.47 -30.80
C SER A 239 -19.07 17.19 -31.57
N ARG A 240 -20.00 16.23 -31.54
CA ARG A 240 -19.90 15.02 -32.35
C ARG A 240 -19.82 15.39 -33.84
N ALA A 241 -18.79 14.91 -34.53
CA ALA A 241 -18.62 15.14 -35.96
C ALA A 241 -19.69 14.35 -36.72
N LEU A 242 -20.77 15.02 -37.14
CA LEU A 242 -21.78 14.46 -38.02
C LEU A 242 -21.25 14.46 -39.46
N GLY A 243 -20.81 13.31 -39.97
CA GLY A 243 -20.63 13.12 -41.42
C GLY A 243 -19.24 12.73 -41.94
N GLY A 244 -18.44 11.99 -41.18
CA GLY A 244 -17.33 11.22 -41.75
C GLY A 244 -17.41 9.79 -41.24
N VAL A 245 -17.50 8.81 -42.14
CA VAL A 245 -17.11 7.45 -41.77
C VAL A 245 -15.66 7.57 -41.36
N ASP A 246 -15.36 7.41 -40.09
CA ASP A 246 -14.00 7.46 -39.57
C ASP A 246 -13.14 6.50 -40.41
N PRO A 247 -12.17 6.99 -41.21
CA PRO A 247 -11.27 6.16 -41.99
C PRO A 247 -10.56 5.11 -41.13
N CYS A 248 -10.37 5.38 -39.83
CA CYS A 248 -9.80 4.45 -38.86
C CYS A 248 -10.73 3.29 -38.51
N GLN A 249 -12.05 3.41 -38.68
CA GLN A 249 -12.97 2.27 -38.48
C GLN A 249 -12.77 1.14 -39.50
N LYS A 250 -12.10 1.42 -40.63
CA LYS A 250 -11.77 0.41 -41.67
C LYS A 250 -10.27 0.31 -41.95
N ALA A 251 -9.43 0.96 -41.15
CA ALA A 251 -7.99 1.05 -41.41
C ALA A 251 -7.25 -0.27 -41.16
N ASP A 252 -7.72 -1.08 -40.20
CA ASP A 252 -7.09 -2.35 -39.79
C ASP A 252 -5.59 -2.17 -39.46
N CYS A 253 -5.26 -1.10 -38.72
CA CYS A 253 -3.90 -0.86 -38.22
C CYS A 253 -3.62 -1.80 -37.04
N SER A 254 -2.42 -2.39 -36.97
CA SER A 254 -2.05 -3.22 -35.80
C SER A 254 -1.91 -2.43 -34.50
N HIS A 255 -1.55 -1.14 -34.60
CA HIS A 255 -1.42 -0.23 -33.47
C HIS A 255 -2.33 0.99 -33.63
N GLU A 256 -1.76 2.19 -33.76
CA GLU A 256 -2.52 3.43 -33.74
C GLU A 256 -2.86 3.87 -35.16
N CYS A 257 -4.10 4.33 -35.35
CA CYS A 257 -4.54 4.94 -36.60
C CYS A 257 -4.65 6.45 -36.38
N ILE A 258 -3.97 7.22 -37.23
CA ILE A 258 -3.93 8.68 -37.14
C ILE A 258 -4.54 9.25 -38.41
N MET A 259 -5.48 10.17 -38.21
CA MET A 259 -6.10 10.93 -39.28
C MET A 259 -5.07 11.87 -39.93
N SER A 260 -4.90 11.77 -41.25
CA SER A 260 -4.04 12.64 -42.04
C SER A 260 -4.85 13.23 -43.19
N GLY A 261 -5.47 14.39 -42.94
CA GLY A 261 -6.41 15.03 -43.87
C GLY A 261 -7.67 14.17 -44.08
N GLU A 262 -7.97 13.84 -45.34
CA GLU A 262 -9.07 12.92 -45.72
C GLU A 262 -8.67 11.44 -45.73
N LYS A 263 -7.43 11.10 -45.32
CA LYS A 263 -6.89 9.73 -45.28
C LYS A 263 -6.50 9.34 -43.85
N TYR A 264 -6.04 8.11 -43.67
CA TYR A 264 -5.40 7.65 -42.45
C TYR A 264 -3.96 7.19 -42.72
N ILE A 265 -3.15 7.21 -41.67
CA ILE A 265 -1.85 6.53 -41.59
C ILE A 265 -1.84 5.64 -40.34
N CYS A 266 -1.20 4.48 -40.42
CA CYS A 266 -0.95 3.65 -39.24
C CYS A 266 0.40 4.04 -38.62
N GLN A 267 0.42 4.21 -37.30
CA GLN A 267 1.64 4.46 -36.53
C GLN A 267 1.86 3.34 -35.53
N CYS A 268 3.11 2.90 -35.42
CA CYS A 268 3.52 1.91 -34.43
C CYS A 268 3.92 2.58 -33.11
N ARG A 269 3.59 1.92 -32.00
CA ARG A 269 4.04 2.31 -30.66
C ARG A 269 5.57 2.19 -30.55
N GLU A 270 6.12 2.86 -29.53
CA GLU A 270 7.56 2.80 -29.22
C GLU A 270 8.04 1.33 -29.11
N GLY A 271 9.18 1.01 -29.72
CA GLY A 271 9.71 -0.36 -29.81
C GLY A 271 9.21 -1.18 -31.00
N PHE A 272 8.38 -0.60 -31.88
CA PHE A 272 7.86 -1.27 -33.07
C PHE A 272 8.09 -0.43 -34.33
N ARG A 273 8.29 -1.10 -35.46
CA ARG A 273 8.43 -0.47 -36.78
C ARG A 273 7.26 -0.84 -37.68
N LEU A 274 6.89 0.08 -38.58
CA LEU A 274 5.83 -0.14 -39.56
C LEU A 274 6.37 -0.99 -40.72
N GLU A 275 5.66 -2.06 -41.04
CA GLU A 275 5.96 -2.94 -42.16
C GLU A 275 5.62 -2.31 -43.51
N GLN A 276 6.09 -2.94 -44.59
CA GLN A 276 5.92 -2.43 -45.95
C GLN A 276 4.46 -2.34 -46.40
N ASP A 277 3.55 -3.07 -45.75
CA ASP A 277 2.10 -2.99 -45.97
C ASP A 277 1.48 -1.68 -45.44
N GLY A 278 2.24 -0.87 -44.69
CA GLY A 278 1.80 0.38 -44.11
C GLY A 278 0.78 0.24 -42.98
N LYS A 279 0.60 -0.97 -42.43
CA LYS A 279 -0.43 -1.29 -41.41
C LYS A 279 0.09 -2.14 -40.26
N SER A 280 0.93 -3.11 -40.56
CA SER A 280 1.43 -4.07 -39.59
C SER A 280 2.61 -3.48 -38.83
N CYS A 281 2.66 -3.74 -37.52
CA CYS A 281 3.75 -3.31 -36.67
C CYS A 281 4.53 -4.53 -36.20
N THR A 282 5.84 -4.57 -36.48
CA THR A 282 6.74 -5.61 -35.97
C THR A 282 7.64 -5.05 -34.89
N GLU A 283 7.91 -5.86 -33.86
CA GLU A 283 8.86 -5.49 -32.82
C GLU A 283 10.22 -5.22 -33.44
N ILE A 284 10.84 -4.12 -33.01
CA ILE A 284 12.23 -3.85 -33.35
C ILE A 284 13.06 -4.79 -32.50
N ASP A 285 13.76 -5.71 -33.15
CA ASP A 285 14.77 -6.51 -32.47
C ASP A 285 16.02 -5.66 -32.24
N HIS A 286 16.14 -5.13 -31.03
CA HIS A 286 17.29 -4.37 -30.61
C HIS A 286 18.49 -5.25 -30.23
N CYS A 287 18.35 -6.58 -30.22
CA CYS A 287 19.38 -7.53 -29.80
C CYS A 287 20.34 -7.97 -30.91
N THR A 288 19.97 -7.77 -32.18
CA THR A 288 20.82 -8.19 -33.31
C THR A 288 22.16 -7.41 -33.30
N GLY A 289 23.24 -8.09 -32.88
CA GLY A 289 24.61 -7.54 -32.84
C GLY A 289 24.91 -6.61 -31.64
N ALA A 290 24.06 -6.60 -30.63
CA ALA A 290 24.08 -5.57 -29.58
C ALA A 290 24.96 -5.92 -28.36
N CYS A 291 25.04 -7.21 -27.99
CA CYS A 291 25.85 -7.67 -26.86
C CYS A 291 27.15 -8.34 -27.38
N PRO A 292 28.32 -7.69 -27.23
CA PRO A 292 29.58 -8.20 -27.77
C PRO A 292 30.20 -9.32 -26.93
N ASP A 293 29.80 -9.46 -25.67
CA ASP A 293 30.37 -10.43 -24.74
C ASP A 293 29.66 -11.80 -24.81
N LYS A 294 30.46 -12.87 -24.89
CA LYS A 294 30.01 -14.27 -24.92
C LYS A 294 29.38 -14.74 -23.60
N ASN A 295 29.71 -14.07 -22.48
CA ASN A 295 29.17 -14.38 -21.16
C ASN A 295 27.93 -13.53 -20.82
N SER A 296 27.38 -12.81 -21.81
CA SER A 296 26.15 -12.06 -21.70
C SER A 296 25.02 -12.67 -22.53
N TYR A 297 23.78 -12.31 -22.22
CA TYR A 297 22.62 -12.51 -23.08
C TYR A 297 21.87 -11.18 -23.23
N CYS A 298 21.21 -11.03 -24.38
CA CYS A 298 20.44 -9.83 -24.69
C CYS A 298 18.98 -10.00 -24.30
N LEU A 299 18.44 -9.01 -23.61
CA LEU A 299 17.02 -8.87 -23.36
C LEU A 299 16.46 -7.76 -24.26
N ASN A 300 15.60 -8.13 -25.20
CA ASN A 300 14.92 -7.16 -26.05
C ASN A 300 13.83 -6.45 -25.25
N SER A 301 13.69 -5.14 -25.42
CA SER A 301 12.68 -4.33 -24.73
C SER A 301 12.05 -3.31 -25.67
N PRO A 302 10.81 -2.83 -25.39
CA PRO A 302 10.20 -1.77 -26.19
C PRO A 302 10.98 -0.45 -26.19
N ARG A 303 11.90 -0.24 -25.23
CA ARG A 303 12.72 0.97 -25.10
C ARG A 303 14.16 0.78 -25.60
N GLY A 304 14.49 -0.37 -26.19
CA GLY A 304 15.86 -0.72 -26.62
C GLY A 304 16.24 -2.13 -26.23
N PHE A 305 17.51 -2.35 -25.88
CA PHE A 305 18.01 -3.66 -25.42
C PHE A 305 18.79 -3.52 -24.12
N GLU A 306 18.87 -4.59 -23.36
CA GLU A 306 19.75 -4.69 -22.19
C GLU A 306 20.62 -5.95 -22.29
N CYS A 307 21.94 -5.79 -22.10
CA CYS A 307 22.86 -6.91 -21.99
C CYS A 307 23.03 -7.29 -20.51
N LEU A 308 22.64 -8.52 -20.18
CA LEU A 308 22.72 -9.10 -18.85
C LEU A 308 23.78 -10.20 -18.83
N CYS A 309 24.50 -10.32 -17.71
CA CYS A 309 25.47 -11.39 -17.53
C CYS A 309 24.77 -12.72 -17.23
N LYS A 310 25.33 -13.81 -17.73
CA LYS A 310 24.90 -15.17 -17.38
C LYS A 310 25.12 -15.41 -15.89
N GLU A 311 24.42 -16.41 -15.35
CA GLU A 311 24.64 -16.88 -13.98
C GLU A 311 26.11 -17.26 -13.76
N GLY A 312 26.66 -16.92 -12.58
CA GLY A 312 28.10 -17.04 -12.27
C GLY A 312 28.98 -15.90 -12.81
N PHE A 313 28.39 -14.86 -13.41
CA PHE A 313 29.14 -13.69 -13.91
C PHE A 313 28.55 -12.40 -13.38
N ARG A 314 29.42 -11.46 -12.99
CA ARG A 314 29.04 -10.10 -12.59
C ARG A 314 29.37 -9.10 -13.68
N LYS A 315 28.53 -8.05 -13.77
CA LYS A 315 28.72 -6.99 -14.75
C LYS A 315 29.78 -6.00 -14.27
N GLU A 316 30.90 -5.95 -14.97
CA GLU A 316 31.94 -4.95 -14.78
C GLU A 316 32.09 -4.11 -16.06
N LYS A 317 31.53 -2.88 -16.01
CA LYS A 317 31.34 -2.02 -17.20
C LYS A 317 30.46 -2.71 -18.26
N ASP A 318 31.01 -2.96 -19.45
CA ASP A 318 30.34 -3.62 -20.58
C ASP A 318 30.80 -5.08 -20.78
N VAL A 319 31.49 -5.65 -19.79
CA VAL A 319 32.02 -7.02 -19.81
C VAL A 319 31.48 -7.78 -18.59
N CYS A 320 31.20 -9.05 -18.80
CA CYS A 320 30.79 -10.00 -17.78
C CYS A 320 32.01 -10.77 -17.31
N GLU A 321 32.48 -10.40 -16.13
CA GLU A 321 33.59 -11.07 -15.47
C GLU A 321 33.08 -12.17 -14.56
N ASP A 322 33.90 -13.20 -14.42
CA ASP A 322 33.64 -14.34 -13.55
C ASP A 322 33.42 -13.88 -12.11
N ASP A 323 32.33 -14.36 -11.49
CA ASP A 323 32.09 -14.08 -10.08
C ASP A 323 32.77 -15.14 -9.22
N ASP A 324 33.80 -14.75 -8.46
CA ASP A 324 34.54 -15.71 -7.65
C ASP A 324 33.77 -15.97 -6.35
N GLU A 325 32.93 -17.01 -6.35
CA GLU A 325 32.06 -17.31 -5.22
C GLU A 325 32.86 -17.78 -4.00
N CYS A 326 34.12 -18.20 -4.17
CA CYS A 326 34.99 -18.65 -3.09
C CYS A 326 35.37 -17.52 -2.12
N PHE A 327 35.26 -16.25 -2.52
CA PHE A 327 35.43 -15.12 -1.59
C PHE A 327 34.46 -15.16 -0.41
N SER A 328 33.28 -15.74 -0.58
CA SER A 328 32.28 -15.87 0.48
C SER A 328 32.52 -17.05 1.43
N GLY A 329 33.49 -17.91 1.13
CA GLY A 329 33.75 -19.15 1.86
C GLY A 329 32.55 -20.12 1.88
N PRO A 330 31.98 -20.51 0.72
CA PRO A 330 30.75 -21.29 0.67
C PRO A 330 30.94 -22.78 1.01
N CYS A 331 32.16 -23.30 0.88
CA CYS A 331 32.49 -24.71 1.09
C CYS A 331 32.92 -24.98 2.54
N GLU A 332 32.59 -26.17 3.05
CA GLU A 332 33.04 -26.62 4.38
C GLU A 332 34.57 -26.79 4.46
N HIS A 333 35.18 -27.30 3.38
CA HIS A 333 36.62 -27.48 3.26
C HIS A 333 37.21 -26.54 2.20
N MET A 334 37.69 -27.07 1.07
CA MET A 334 38.38 -26.28 0.04
C MET A 334 37.38 -25.84 -1.03
N CYS A 335 37.47 -24.58 -1.45
CA CYS A 335 36.68 -24.02 -2.55
C CYS A 335 37.59 -23.76 -3.74
N ASN A 336 37.21 -24.27 -4.90
CA ASN A 336 37.88 -24.01 -6.16
C ASN A 336 36.95 -23.25 -7.11
N ASN A 337 37.30 -22.00 -7.40
CA ASN A 337 36.56 -21.18 -8.33
C ASN A 337 36.78 -21.67 -9.77
N THR A 338 35.74 -21.67 -10.58
CA THR A 338 35.74 -22.08 -11.99
C THR A 338 35.01 -21.04 -12.83
N VAL A 339 35.19 -21.04 -14.15
CA VAL A 339 34.53 -20.02 -14.97
C VAL A 339 33.02 -20.24 -15.01
N GLY A 340 32.27 -19.33 -14.38
CA GLY A 340 30.81 -19.30 -14.25
C GLY A 340 30.26 -20.13 -13.09
N SER A 341 31.10 -20.64 -12.19
CA SER A 341 30.68 -21.45 -11.04
C SER A 341 31.85 -21.76 -10.10
N TYR A 342 31.64 -22.60 -9.10
CA TYR A 342 32.68 -23.12 -8.24
C TYR A 342 32.37 -24.56 -7.83
N HIS A 343 33.38 -25.29 -7.38
CA HIS A 343 33.15 -26.60 -6.76
C HIS A 343 33.93 -26.73 -5.45
N CYS A 344 33.35 -27.50 -4.54
CA CYS A 344 33.96 -27.79 -3.25
C CYS A 344 34.75 -29.10 -3.34
N GLU A 345 35.92 -29.10 -2.70
CA GLU A 345 36.77 -30.27 -2.54
C GLU A 345 36.93 -30.59 -1.05
N CYS A 346 36.81 -31.87 -0.72
CA CYS A 346 36.92 -32.36 0.64
C CYS A 346 38.33 -32.87 0.93
N SER A 347 38.79 -32.62 2.16
CA SER A 347 40.03 -33.17 2.68
C SER A 347 40.03 -34.70 2.70
N GLU A 348 41.21 -35.31 2.84
CA GLU A 348 41.38 -36.77 2.91
C GLU A 348 40.48 -37.40 3.99
N GLY A 349 39.80 -38.50 3.64
CA GLY A 349 38.82 -39.17 4.50
C GLY A 349 37.38 -38.63 4.38
N PHE A 350 37.14 -37.62 3.54
CA PHE A 350 35.82 -37.04 3.31
C PHE A 350 35.44 -37.04 1.82
N ILE A 351 34.14 -37.09 1.54
CA ILE A 351 33.57 -36.93 0.20
C ILE A 351 32.50 -35.84 0.21
N VAL A 352 32.24 -35.25 -0.95
CA VAL A 352 31.17 -34.24 -1.10
C VAL A 352 29.81 -34.91 -0.89
N SER A 353 28.95 -34.30 -0.08
CA SER A 353 27.60 -34.81 0.17
C SER A 353 26.77 -34.80 -1.13
N PRO A 354 26.05 -35.91 -1.44
CA PRO A 354 25.15 -35.94 -2.59
C PRO A 354 23.91 -35.05 -2.43
N GLU A 355 23.54 -34.68 -1.19
CA GLU A 355 22.41 -33.81 -0.89
C GLU A 355 22.79 -32.33 -0.87
N ASN A 356 24.03 -32.02 -0.49
CA ASN A 356 24.55 -30.67 -0.42
C ASN A 356 26.01 -30.63 -0.85
N THR A 357 26.26 -30.14 -2.07
CA THR A 357 27.60 -30.10 -2.67
C THR A 357 28.60 -29.21 -1.93
N HIS A 358 28.16 -28.45 -0.92
CA HIS A 358 28.99 -27.59 -0.09
C HIS A 358 29.47 -28.24 1.22
N GLN A 359 28.95 -29.44 1.53
CA GLN A 359 29.28 -30.19 2.76
C GLN A 359 30.13 -31.41 2.47
N CYS A 360 30.97 -31.76 3.44
CA CYS A 360 31.88 -32.89 3.38
C CYS A 360 31.47 -33.94 4.41
N LEU A 361 31.19 -35.15 3.92
CA LEU A 361 30.82 -36.30 4.75
C LEU A 361 32.03 -37.21 4.95
N LEU A 362 32.19 -37.69 6.16
CA LEU A 362 33.19 -38.71 6.47
C LEU A 362 32.89 -39.98 5.67
N PHE A 363 33.90 -40.50 4.97
CA PHE A 363 33.74 -41.66 4.09
C PHE A 363 34.78 -42.73 4.38
N CYS A 364 34.29 -43.95 4.60
CA CYS A 364 35.10 -45.13 4.86
C CYS A 364 34.89 -46.16 3.75
N PRO A 365 35.84 -46.31 2.80
CA PRO A 365 35.70 -47.23 1.66
C PRO A 365 35.96 -48.70 2.01
N VAL A 366 36.33 -48.99 3.26
CA VAL A 366 36.79 -50.29 3.75
C VAL A 366 36.13 -50.60 5.09
N PHE A 367 36.11 -51.87 5.48
CA PHE A 367 35.46 -52.32 6.72
C PHE A 367 36.06 -51.71 7.99
N ASP A 368 37.35 -51.37 7.98
CA ASP A 368 38.03 -50.70 9.10
C ASP A 368 38.78 -49.46 8.56
N CYS A 369 38.45 -48.28 9.08
CA CYS A 369 39.10 -47.01 8.74
C CYS A 369 39.43 -46.19 10.01
N PRO A 370 40.46 -45.33 9.99
CA PRO A 370 40.71 -44.40 11.09
C PRO A 370 39.53 -43.44 11.27
N ALA A 371 39.11 -43.19 12.51
CA ALA A 371 38.12 -42.17 12.80
C ALA A 371 38.76 -40.78 12.61
N VAL A 372 38.21 -39.99 11.68
CA VAL A 372 38.66 -38.64 11.34
C VAL A 372 37.60 -37.63 11.81
N ALA A 373 38.02 -36.40 12.19
CA ALA A 373 37.20 -35.37 12.88
C ALA A 373 36.87 -35.62 14.37
N CYS A 374 37.83 -36.10 15.16
CA CYS A 374 37.74 -36.04 16.63
C CYS A 374 37.95 -34.60 17.12
N ASP A 375 37.12 -34.12 18.05
CA ASP A 375 37.32 -32.81 18.69
C ASP A 375 38.67 -32.79 19.41
N LEU A 376 39.55 -31.86 19.05
CA LEU A 376 40.88 -31.71 19.65
C LEU A 376 40.83 -31.44 21.16
N ASN A 377 39.70 -30.95 21.68
CA ASN A 377 39.47 -30.71 23.10
C ASN A 377 38.79 -31.90 23.81
N LYS A 378 38.30 -32.89 23.06
CA LYS A 378 37.61 -34.09 23.55
C LYS A 378 37.95 -35.30 22.67
N PRO A 379 39.11 -35.94 22.89
CA PRO A 379 39.59 -37.04 22.06
C PRO A 379 38.67 -38.28 22.04
N ASP A 380 37.80 -38.42 23.04
CA ASP A 380 36.84 -39.53 23.16
C ASP A 380 35.54 -39.27 22.37
N GLN A 381 35.43 -38.12 21.70
CA GLN A 381 34.25 -37.71 20.95
C GLN A 381 34.55 -37.65 19.45
N CYS A 382 34.76 -38.83 18.87
CA CYS A 382 34.87 -39.02 17.42
C CYS A 382 33.53 -39.47 16.84
N TYR A 383 33.26 -39.09 15.60
CA TYR A 383 32.05 -39.48 14.89
C TYR A 383 32.39 -40.47 13.78
N CYS A 384 31.62 -41.55 13.68
CA CYS A 384 31.72 -42.50 12.58
C CYS A 384 30.58 -42.28 11.58
N PRO A 385 30.79 -42.61 10.28
CA PRO A 385 29.71 -42.62 9.30
C PRO A 385 28.60 -43.58 9.72
N GLU A 386 27.40 -43.38 9.18
CA GLU A 386 26.32 -44.37 9.38
C GLU A 386 26.75 -45.77 8.90
N GLY A 387 26.35 -46.82 9.63
CA GLY A 387 26.78 -48.20 9.36
C GLY A 387 28.11 -48.58 10.00
N PHE A 388 28.78 -47.66 10.71
CA PHE A 388 30.03 -47.95 11.43
C PHE A 388 29.87 -47.69 12.94
N ILE A 389 30.62 -48.45 13.75
CA ILE A 389 30.74 -48.25 15.20
C ILE A 389 32.16 -47.77 15.55
N LEU A 390 32.26 -46.87 16.53
CA LEU A 390 33.54 -46.38 17.02
C LEU A 390 34.19 -47.42 17.93
N GLU A 391 35.42 -47.81 17.61
CA GLU A 391 36.24 -48.74 18.38
C GLU A 391 37.54 -48.08 18.81
N GLU A 392 37.82 -48.09 20.10
CA GLU A 392 39.06 -47.55 20.67
C GLU A 392 40.15 -48.64 20.66
N ARG A 393 41.25 -48.39 19.94
CA ARG A 393 42.41 -49.27 19.88
C ARG A 393 43.65 -48.54 20.41
N PRO A 394 44.71 -49.26 20.84
CA PRO A 394 45.93 -48.63 21.37
C PRO A 394 46.61 -47.65 20.39
N ASP A 395 46.39 -47.83 19.09
CA ASP A 395 46.96 -47.02 18.01
C ASP A 395 46.03 -45.88 17.53
N GLY A 396 44.86 -45.70 18.17
CA GLY A 396 43.88 -44.66 17.85
C GLY A 396 42.44 -45.16 17.79
N ASN A 397 41.53 -44.25 17.46
CA ASN A 397 40.11 -44.58 17.30
C ASN A 397 39.82 -44.97 15.86
N PHE A 398 39.07 -46.05 15.67
CA PHE A 398 38.72 -46.60 14.36
C PHE A 398 37.20 -46.69 14.22
N CYS A 399 36.72 -46.47 13.01
CA CYS A 399 35.35 -46.78 12.64
C CYS A 399 35.35 -48.17 12.00
N THR A 400 34.70 -49.10 12.70
CA THR A 400 34.57 -50.51 12.31
C THR A 400 33.17 -50.72 11.76
N ASP A 401 33.07 -51.34 10.59
CA ASP A 401 31.81 -51.61 9.91
C ASP A 401 30.92 -52.54 10.74
N ILE A 402 29.62 -52.22 10.79
CA ILE A 402 28.63 -53.01 11.50
C ILE A 402 28.16 -54.12 10.55
N ASP A 403 28.52 -55.38 10.82
CA ASP A 403 28.00 -56.50 10.04
C ASP A 403 26.50 -56.71 10.30
N GLU A 404 25.64 -56.12 9.47
CA GLU A 404 24.20 -56.25 9.63
C GLU A 404 23.68 -57.64 9.24
N CYS A 405 24.46 -58.44 8.50
CA CYS A 405 24.07 -59.81 8.18
C CYS A 405 23.99 -60.69 9.43
N MET A 406 24.70 -60.35 10.51
CA MET A 406 24.60 -61.03 11.81
C MET A 406 23.24 -60.87 12.47
N ALA A 407 22.48 -59.82 12.12
CA ALA A 407 21.14 -59.57 12.66
C ALA A 407 20.01 -60.24 11.84
N SER A 408 20.33 -61.06 10.82
CA SER A 408 19.34 -61.77 9.98
C SER A 408 18.28 -60.85 9.34
N LEU A 409 18.67 -59.65 8.88
CA LEU A 409 17.75 -58.67 8.27
C LEU A 409 17.24 -59.07 6.88
N CYS A 410 18.02 -59.84 6.11
CA CYS A 410 17.63 -60.30 4.78
C CYS A 410 16.79 -61.59 4.83
N ASP A 411 15.76 -61.67 3.98
CA ASP A 411 14.87 -62.83 3.87
C ASP A 411 15.59 -64.10 3.37
N HIS A 412 16.56 -63.92 2.47
CA HIS A 412 17.33 -65.02 1.87
C HIS A 412 18.84 -64.90 2.18
N SER A 413 19.63 -64.35 1.25
CA SER A 413 21.09 -64.24 1.36
C SER A 413 21.47 -62.80 1.64
N CYS A 414 22.56 -62.60 2.38
CA CYS A 414 23.08 -61.29 2.78
C CYS A 414 24.60 -61.28 2.58
N ASP A 415 25.11 -60.23 1.93
CA ASP A 415 26.53 -59.92 1.91
C ASP A 415 26.75 -58.57 2.61
N ASN A 416 27.70 -58.55 3.55
CA ASN A 416 28.10 -57.35 4.26
C ASN A 416 29.02 -56.48 3.38
N VAL A 417 28.82 -55.16 3.37
CA VAL A 417 29.61 -54.20 2.60
C VAL A 417 29.97 -52.99 3.48
N PRO A 418 31.06 -52.26 3.22
CA PRO A 418 31.40 -51.09 4.05
C PRO A 418 30.25 -50.06 4.09
N GLY A 419 29.75 -49.78 5.29
CA GLY A 419 28.63 -48.88 5.57
C GLY A 419 27.24 -49.47 5.38
N GLY A 420 27.10 -50.79 5.20
CA GLY A 420 25.80 -51.43 5.08
C GLY A 420 25.81 -52.86 4.55
N TYR A 421 24.70 -53.29 3.97
CA TYR A 421 24.55 -54.68 3.52
C TYR A 421 23.73 -54.79 2.23
N ILE A 422 23.95 -55.87 1.49
CA ILE A 422 23.22 -56.18 0.27
C ILE A 422 22.51 -57.52 0.42
N CYS A 423 21.18 -57.51 0.25
CA CYS A 423 20.38 -58.73 0.24
C CYS A 423 20.25 -59.31 -1.17
N PHE A 424 20.37 -60.63 -1.30
CA PHE A 424 20.17 -61.38 -2.54
C PHE A 424 19.06 -62.40 -2.39
N CYS A 425 18.29 -62.58 -3.46
CA CYS A 425 17.24 -63.58 -3.53
C CYS A 425 17.72 -64.83 -4.26
N ARG A 426 17.28 -66.00 -3.78
CA ARG A 426 17.51 -67.28 -4.44
C ARG A 426 16.83 -67.31 -5.83
N PRO A 427 17.29 -68.16 -6.76
CA PRO A 427 16.71 -68.26 -8.11
C PRO A 427 15.19 -68.48 -8.07
N GLY A 428 14.46 -67.76 -8.92
CA GLY A 428 12.99 -67.78 -8.94
C GLY A 428 12.33 -66.75 -8.00
N PHE A 429 13.10 -65.87 -7.35
CA PHE A 429 12.61 -64.78 -6.51
C PHE A 429 13.27 -63.45 -6.90
N ARG A 430 12.53 -62.34 -6.77
CA ARG A 430 13.05 -60.97 -6.96
C ARG A 430 13.02 -60.19 -5.64
N LEU A 431 14.00 -59.30 -5.45
CA LEU A 431 14.06 -58.42 -4.28
C LEU A 431 13.01 -57.30 -4.41
N VAL A 432 12.25 -57.07 -3.35
CA VAL A 432 11.27 -55.98 -3.24
C VAL A 432 11.61 -55.16 -2.00
N GLY A 433 11.81 -53.85 -2.18
CA GLY A 433 12.41 -53.01 -1.16
C GLY A 433 13.91 -53.29 -1.02
N LYS A 434 14.42 -53.32 0.22
CA LYS A 434 15.85 -53.59 0.52
C LYS A 434 16.12 -54.98 1.11
N THR A 435 15.12 -55.70 1.63
CA THR A 435 15.35 -56.94 2.41
C THR A 435 14.49 -58.15 2.03
N LYS A 436 13.38 -57.97 1.30
CA LYS A 436 12.33 -59.00 1.13
C LYS A 436 12.37 -59.67 -0.25
N CYS A 437 12.25 -60.98 -0.32
CA CYS A 437 12.25 -61.74 -1.57
C CYS A 437 10.85 -62.25 -1.91
N VAL A 438 10.39 -62.00 -3.14
CA VAL A 438 9.07 -62.49 -3.62
C VAL A 438 9.24 -63.39 -4.84
N PRO A 439 8.44 -64.46 -5.00
CA PRO A 439 8.50 -65.33 -6.16
C PRO A 439 8.33 -64.59 -7.50
N ILE A 440 9.03 -65.05 -8.53
CA ILE A 440 8.89 -64.61 -9.92
C ILE A 440 7.89 -65.56 -10.59
N ASP A 441 6.65 -65.12 -10.82
CA ASP A 441 5.63 -65.96 -11.46
C ASP A 441 5.93 -66.20 -12.96
N LEU A 442 5.76 -67.45 -13.37
CA LEU A 442 6.20 -68.05 -14.64
C LEU A 442 5.34 -67.75 -15.88
N LEU A 443 4.53 -66.70 -15.89
CA LEU A 443 3.81 -66.28 -17.10
C LEU A 443 4.02 -64.79 -17.35
N GLY A 444 4.90 -64.47 -18.29
CA GLY A 444 4.96 -63.15 -18.89
C GLY A 444 3.63 -62.82 -19.58
N THR A 445 2.73 -62.13 -18.88
CA THR A 445 1.75 -61.21 -19.45
C THR A 445 1.31 -60.23 -18.36
N THR A 446 1.45 -58.96 -18.70
CA THR A 446 0.85 -57.79 -18.06
C THR A 446 -0.63 -58.01 -17.72
N VAL A 447 -1.04 -57.64 -16.51
CA VAL A 447 -2.39 -57.12 -16.27
C VAL A 447 -2.24 -55.63 -15.96
N PRO A 448 -2.90 -54.71 -16.71
CA PRO A 448 -2.90 -53.30 -16.38
C PRO A 448 -3.95 -52.97 -15.32
N SER A 449 -3.65 -51.89 -14.59
CA SER A 449 -4.54 -51.08 -13.74
C SER A 449 -4.93 -51.61 -12.36
N THR A 450 -4.06 -51.37 -11.40
CA THR A 450 -4.32 -50.28 -10.44
C THR A 450 -3.08 -49.39 -10.39
N THR A 451 -3.21 -48.17 -10.91
CA THR A 451 -2.27 -47.07 -10.68
C THR A 451 -2.18 -46.81 -9.18
N GLU A 452 -1.13 -47.32 -8.54
CA GLU A 452 -0.62 -46.78 -7.29
C GLU A 452 0.87 -46.48 -7.55
N ALA A 453 1.18 -45.18 -7.53
CA ALA A 453 2.50 -44.62 -7.76
C ALA A 453 3.49 -45.09 -6.67
N PRO A 454 4.81 -45.07 -6.92
CA PRO A 454 5.81 -45.34 -5.90
C PRO A 454 5.64 -44.38 -4.70
N PRO A 455 5.91 -44.80 -3.45
CA PRO A 455 6.09 -43.84 -2.38
C PRO A 455 7.38 -43.06 -2.69
N VAL A 456 7.19 -41.88 -3.28
CA VAL A 456 8.13 -40.78 -3.11
C VAL A 456 8.14 -40.52 -1.60
N GLU A 457 9.33 -40.54 -0.99
CA GLU A 457 9.54 -39.87 0.28
C GLU A 457 9.28 -38.38 0.06
N THR A 458 8.02 -37.99 0.14
CA THR A 458 7.67 -36.62 0.44
C THR A 458 7.96 -36.45 1.92
N THR A 459 9.03 -35.71 2.21
CA THR A 459 9.15 -34.90 3.43
C THR A 459 7.74 -34.46 3.84
N SER A 460 7.33 -34.80 5.05
CA SER A 460 6.00 -34.57 5.62
C SER A 460 5.41 -33.21 5.22
N SER A 461 4.71 -33.17 4.08
CA SER A 461 3.99 -31.97 3.64
C SER A 461 2.61 -32.05 4.26
N ILE A 462 2.42 -31.29 5.32
CA ILE A 462 1.15 -31.14 6.01
C ILE A 462 0.11 -30.69 4.97
N SER A 463 -0.94 -31.49 4.75
CA SER A 463 -2.08 -31.13 3.89
C SER A 463 -2.58 -29.73 4.23
N ALA A 464 -2.99 -28.94 3.23
CA ALA A 464 -3.56 -27.60 3.46
C ALA A 464 -4.72 -27.60 4.49
N GLY A 465 -5.46 -28.70 4.58
CA GLY A 465 -6.50 -28.90 5.61
C GLY A 465 -5.93 -29.16 7.01
N ALA A 466 -4.78 -29.83 7.12
CA ALA A 466 -4.07 -30.04 8.38
C ALA A 466 -3.33 -28.77 8.84
N LEU A 467 -2.80 -27.95 7.91
CA LEU A 467 -2.26 -26.62 8.20
C LEU A 467 -3.36 -25.68 8.71
N LEU A 468 -4.53 -25.65 8.06
CA LEU A 468 -5.69 -24.91 8.55
C LEU A 468 -6.15 -25.42 9.93
N GLY A 469 -6.17 -26.73 10.14
CA GLY A 469 -6.48 -27.32 11.45
C GLY A 469 -5.50 -26.90 12.53
N ILE A 470 -4.20 -26.93 12.25
CA ILE A 470 -3.14 -26.50 13.19
C ILE A 470 -3.22 -25.00 13.45
N ILE A 471 -3.46 -24.16 12.42
CA ILE A 471 -3.62 -22.72 12.57
C ILE A 471 -4.86 -22.39 13.42
N VAL A 472 -6.00 -23.04 13.16
CA VAL A 472 -7.22 -22.83 13.96
C VAL A 472 -7.01 -23.29 15.40
N CYS A 473 -6.33 -24.43 15.61
CA CYS A 473 -6.07 -24.97 16.94
C CYS A 473 -5.07 -24.11 17.73
N THR A 474 -4.01 -23.63 17.08
CA THR A 474 -3.02 -22.73 17.69
C THR A 474 -3.61 -21.35 18.00
N VAL A 475 -4.41 -20.77 17.09
CA VAL A 475 -5.13 -19.51 17.35
C VAL A 475 -6.11 -19.68 18.51
N PHE A 476 -6.83 -20.79 18.57
CA PHE A 476 -7.76 -21.06 19.68
C PHE A 476 -7.03 -21.24 21.02
N LEU A 477 -5.89 -21.94 21.04
CA LEU A 477 -5.06 -22.10 22.25
C LEU A 477 -4.42 -20.78 22.69
N VAL A 478 -3.95 -19.95 21.76
CA VAL A 478 -3.42 -18.61 22.07
C VAL A 478 -4.52 -17.71 22.62
N LEU A 479 -5.72 -17.71 22.02
CA LEU A 479 -6.87 -16.95 22.53
C LEU A 479 -7.30 -17.44 23.92
N LEU A 480 -7.27 -18.75 24.18
CA LEU A 480 -7.51 -19.31 25.51
C LEU A 480 -6.44 -18.86 26.51
N MET A 481 -5.16 -18.88 26.13
CA MET A 481 -4.07 -18.41 26.98
C MET A 481 -4.17 -16.91 27.26
N VAL A 482 -4.50 -16.08 26.26
CA VAL A 482 -4.73 -14.64 26.44
C VAL A 482 -5.95 -14.40 27.33
N CYS A 483 -7.04 -15.14 27.15
CA CYS A 483 -8.21 -15.08 28.02
C CYS A 483 -7.89 -15.53 29.45
N LEU A 484 -7.09 -16.58 29.64
CA LEU A 484 -6.66 -17.05 30.95
C LEU A 484 -5.70 -16.06 31.62
N ILE A 485 -4.77 -15.46 30.88
CA ILE A 485 -3.88 -14.39 31.35
C ILE A 485 -4.70 -13.15 31.70
N HIS A 486 -5.65 -12.75 30.88
CA HIS A 486 -6.53 -11.61 31.15
C HIS A 486 -7.43 -11.89 32.35
N HIS A 487 -7.98 -13.10 32.47
CA HIS A 487 -8.79 -13.52 33.61
C HIS A 487 -7.95 -13.59 34.90
N ASN A 488 -6.71 -14.10 34.84
CA ASN A 488 -5.77 -14.13 35.96
C ASN A 488 -5.23 -12.73 36.32
N ARG A 489 -5.01 -11.83 35.36
CA ARG A 489 -4.68 -10.42 35.62
C ARG A 489 -5.87 -9.68 36.21
N LYS A 490 -7.10 -9.98 35.80
CA LYS A 490 -8.34 -9.43 36.40
C LYS A 490 -8.60 -10.00 37.80
N ARG A 491 -8.16 -11.24 38.08
CA ARG A 491 -8.18 -11.87 39.42
C ARG A 491 -7.06 -11.34 40.32
N CYS A 492 -5.84 -11.15 39.82
CA CYS A 492 -4.72 -10.55 40.55
C CYS A 492 -4.91 -9.04 40.78
N GLY A 493 -5.50 -8.31 39.83
CA GLY A 493 -5.86 -6.89 40.01
C GLY A 493 -6.93 -6.68 41.09
N LYS A 494 -7.79 -7.68 41.32
CA LYS A 494 -8.73 -7.69 42.46
C LYS A 494 -8.12 -8.18 43.78
N ILE A 495 -7.02 -8.95 43.75
CA ILE A 495 -6.37 -9.47 44.97
C ILE A 495 -5.26 -8.54 45.49
N SER A 496 -4.58 -7.78 44.62
CA SER A 496 -3.52 -6.84 45.03
C SER A 496 -4.06 -5.53 45.61
N MET A 497 -5.23 -5.04 45.17
CA MET A 497 -5.81 -3.81 45.75
C MET A 497 -6.43 -3.96 47.14
N ALA A 498 -6.54 -5.19 47.67
CA ALA A 498 -7.11 -5.42 49.01
C ALA A 498 -6.06 -5.65 50.11
N LYS A 499 -4.76 -5.80 49.78
CA LYS A 499 -3.71 -6.08 50.78
C LYS A 499 -2.61 -5.01 50.89
N ASP A 500 -2.42 -4.16 49.89
CA ASP A 500 -1.33 -3.15 49.93
C ASP A 500 -1.78 -1.76 50.41
N ALA A 501 -3.07 -1.55 50.68
CA ALA A 501 -3.59 -0.27 51.19
C ALA A 501 -3.45 -0.08 52.73
N HIS A 502 -2.91 -1.07 53.45
CA HIS A 502 -2.74 -0.97 54.92
C HIS A 502 -1.28 -1.05 55.40
N ALA A 503 -0.31 -1.17 54.47
CA ALA A 503 1.12 -1.27 54.80
C ALA A 503 1.95 -0.06 54.32
N LEU A 504 1.35 0.89 53.59
CA LEU A 504 2.05 2.07 53.05
C LEU A 504 1.67 3.39 53.74
N GLU A 505 1.13 3.34 54.96
CA GLU A 505 0.85 4.52 55.80
C GLU A 505 1.73 4.58 57.07
N GLN A 506 2.66 3.63 57.25
CA GLN A 506 3.55 3.59 58.42
C GLN A 506 5.05 3.76 58.13
N ALA A 507 5.48 3.94 56.87
CA ALA A 507 6.91 3.99 56.51
C ALA A 507 7.41 5.30 55.89
N THR A 508 6.56 6.32 55.71
CA THR A 508 6.95 7.62 55.09
C THR A 508 7.09 8.78 56.08
N ALA A 509 7.18 8.50 57.39
CA ALA A 509 7.37 9.52 58.42
C ALA A 509 8.82 9.66 58.96
N GLU A 510 9.80 8.84 58.55
CA GLU A 510 11.15 8.88 59.18
C GLU A 510 12.32 9.30 58.26
N THR A 511 12.12 9.58 56.98
CA THR A 511 13.27 9.88 56.07
C THR A 511 13.35 11.34 55.59
N TYR A 512 12.66 12.26 56.27
CA TYR A 512 12.81 13.71 56.09
C TYR A 512 13.74 14.35 57.14
N VAL A 513 14.75 13.62 57.64
CA VAL A 513 15.89 14.21 58.37
C VAL A 513 17.18 13.46 58.03
N LYS A 514 17.74 13.69 56.84
CA LYS A 514 19.19 13.64 56.54
C LYS A 514 19.45 13.76 55.05
N LYS A 515 19.37 14.99 54.54
CA LYS A 515 20.16 15.41 53.37
C LYS A 515 20.41 16.92 53.42
N THR A 516 21.06 17.33 54.49
CA THR A 516 21.88 18.54 54.52
C THR A 516 23.32 18.13 54.78
N SER A 517 24.22 18.76 54.02
CA SER A 517 25.68 18.67 54.08
C SER A 517 26.33 17.49 53.34
N VAL A 518 26.76 17.76 52.11
CA VAL A 518 28.16 17.51 51.72
C VAL A 518 28.65 18.76 50.99
N GLY A 519 29.73 19.37 51.51
CA GLY A 519 30.46 20.43 50.82
C GLY A 519 31.24 21.35 51.76
N SER A 520 32.49 20.97 52.09
CA SER A 520 33.71 21.81 52.06
C SER A 520 34.75 21.46 53.12
N LEU A 521 35.95 21.12 52.64
CA LEU A 521 37.27 21.64 53.05
C LEU A 521 37.54 21.86 54.56
N HIS A 522 38.54 21.16 55.12
CA HIS A 522 39.91 21.69 55.25
C HIS A 522 40.89 20.70 55.92
N TYR A 523 42.16 20.94 55.60
CA TYR A 523 43.40 20.34 56.10
C TYR A 523 43.53 20.34 57.64
N ASN A 524 44.11 19.27 58.18
CA ASN A 524 45.49 19.31 58.72
C ASN A 524 46.13 17.92 58.62
#